data_AF-A0A3M1L949-F1
#
_entry.id   AF-A0A3M1L949-F1
#
_cell.length_a   1.000
_cell.length_b   1.000
_cell.length_c   1.000
_cell.angle_alpha   90.00
_cell.angle_beta   90.00
_cell.angle_gamma   90.00
#
_symmetry.space_group_name_H-M   'P 1'
#
loop_
_entity.id
_entity.type
_entity.pdbx_description
1 polymer ?
#
loop_
_entity_poly.entity_id
_entity_poly.type
_entity_poly.pdbx_seq_one_letter_code
_entity_poly.pdbx_strand_id
1 'polypeptide(L)' 'MMKKMATERLEKARQALQATLSKILDINKKRKAMAQSKVSPRVKQELEAELQLLNKVAERQARLVELYKSSNH' A
#
# COMPACT_ATOMS: atom_id res chain seq x y z
N MET A 1 2.75 -30.71 -1.03
CA MET A 1 3.67 -29.58 -1.33
C MET A 1 2.93 -28.35 -1.87
N MET A 2 2.03 -28.46 -2.84
CA MET A 2 1.37 -27.30 -3.49
C MET A 2 0.56 -26.39 -2.54
N LYS A 3 -0.16 -26.97 -1.56
CA LYS A 3 -0.95 -26.22 -0.58
C LYS A 3 -0.11 -25.29 0.32
N LYS A 4 1.13 -25.70 0.66
CA LYS A 4 2.06 -24.85 1.43
C LYS A 4 2.52 -23.64 0.62
N MET A 5 2.84 -23.84 -0.67
CA MET A 5 3.27 -22.75 -1.56
C MET A 5 2.16 -21.72 -1.80
N ALA A 6 0.90 -22.16 -1.91
CA ALA A 6 -0.25 -21.27 -2.10
C ALA A 6 -0.51 -20.41 -0.85
N THR A 7 -0.42 -20.99 0.35
CA THR A 7 -0.50 -20.24 1.62
C THR A 7 0.63 -19.24 1.79
N GLU A 8 1.88 -19.60 1.45
CA GLU A 8 3.02 -18.67 1.52
C GLU A 8 2.87 -17.47 0.58
N ARG A 9 2.33 -17.68 -0.63
CA ARG A 9 2.05 -16.59 -1.59
C ARG A 9 0.98 -15.64 -1.08
N LEU A 10 -0.07 -16.18 -0.45
CA LEU A 10 -1.12 -15.39 0.16
C LEU A 10 -0.58 -14.54 1.32
N GLU A 11 0.20 -15.12 2.22
CA GLU A 11 0.79 -14.39 3.35
C GLU A 11 1.76 -13.30 2.89
N LYS A 12 2.60 -13.58 1.89
CA LYS A 12 3.47 -12.55 1.29
C LYS A 12 2.68 -11.41 0.66
N ALA A 13 1.58 -11.72 -0.04
CA ALA A 13 0.72 -10.70 -0.63
C ALA A 13 0.04 -9.82 0.44
N ARG A 14 -0.42 -10.43 1.55
CA ARG A 14 -1.00 -9.72 2.69
C ARG A 14 0.01 -8.80 3.37
N GLN A 15 1.21 -9.30 3.64
CA GLN A 15 2.30 -8.51 4.24
C GLN A 15 2.67 -7.31 3.34
N ALA A 16 2.78 -7.54 2.03
CA ALA A 16 3.09 -6.49 1.08
C ALA A 16 1.99 -5.40 1.03
N LEU A 17 0.72 -5.82 1.05
CA LEU A 17 -0.43 -4.90 1.13
C LEU A 17 -0.40 -4.09 2.43
N GLN A 18 -0.20 -4.76 3.57
CA GLN A 18 -0.14 -4.11 4.88
C GLN A 18 0.99 -3.07 4.95
N ALA A 19 2.18 -3.40 4.43
CA ALA A 19 3.31 -2.48 4.37
C ALA A 19 3.00 -1.23 3.53
N THR A 20 2.34 -1.41 2.38
CA THR A 20 1.92 -0.28 1.52
C THR A 20 0.88 0.60 2.21
N LEU A 21 -0.12 0.00 2.87
CA LEU A 21 -1.14 0.74 3.62
C LEU A 21 -0.52 1.54 4.77
N SER A 22 0.43 0.97 5.51
CA SER A 22 1.16 1.69 6.56
C SER A 22 1.91 2.91 6.00
N LYS A 23 2.59 2.78 4.86
CA LYS A 23 3.24 3.93 4.19
C LYS A 23 2.25 5.01 3.78
N ILE A 24 1.09 4.64 3.22
CA ILE A 24 0.03 5.59 2.86
C ILE A 24 -0.45 6.35 4.11
N LEU A 25 -0.67 5.65 5.22
CA LEU A 25 -1.08 6.27 6.48
C LEU A 25 -0.03 7.24 7.02
N ASP A 26 1.25 6.87 6.95
CA ASP A 26 2.34 7.73 7.40
C ASP A 26 2.48 8.99 6.54
N ILE A 27 2.34 8.88 5.22
CA ILE A 27 2.33 10.04 4.33
C ILE A 27 1.12 10.93 4.62
N ASN A 28 -0.06 10.37 4.87
CA ASN A 28 -1.24 11.14 5.24
C ASN A 28 -1.06 11.87 6.59
N LYS A 29 -0.44 11.23 7.58
CA LYS A 29 -0.07 11.88 8.86
C LYS A 29 0.88 13.05 8.61
N LYS A 30 1.92 12.84 7.81
CA LYS A 30 2.88 13.90 7.42
C LYS A 30 2.16 15.05 6.72
N ARG A 31 1.28 14.76 5.74
CA ARG A 31 0.47 15.78 5.04
C ARG A 31 -0.39 16.59 6.00
N LYS A 32 -1.04 15.94 6.98
CA LYS A 32 -1.86 16.63 7.98
C LYS A 32 -1.01 17.55 8.87
N ALA A 33 0.17 17.11 9.31
CA ALA A 33 1.10 17.96 10.06
C ALA A 33 1.61 19.14 9.21
N MET A 34 1.93 18.88 7.94
CA MET A 34 2.39 19.91 7.00
C MET A 34 1.30 20.89 6.58
N ALA A 35 0.02 20.51 6.61
CA ALA A 35 -1.08 21.44 6.34
C ALA A 35 -1.14 22.59 7.37
N GLN A 36 -0.63 22.37 8.58
CA GLN A 36 -0.53 23.39 9.64
C GLN A 36 0.73 24.26 9.52
N SER A 37 1.67 23.90 8.63
CA SER A 37 2.92 24.62 8.38
C SER A 37 2.90 25.26 6.99
N LYS A 38 3.58 26.41 6.80
CA LYS A 38 3.76 27.00 5.45
C LYS A 38 4.77 26.18 4.64
N VAL A 39 4.34 25.01 4.16
CA VAL A 39 5.15 24.11 3.34
C VAL A 39 5.09 24.52 1.87
N SER A 40 6.23 24.45 1.20
CA SER A 40 6.39 24.74 -0.23
C SER A 40 5.39 23.93 -1.09
N PRO A 41 4.75 24.55 -2.11
CA PRO A 41 3.88 23.85 -3.05
C PRO A 41 4.52 22.62 -3.72
N ARG A 42 5.84 22.66 -3.97
CA ARG A 42 6.58 21.55 -4.58
C ARG A 42 6.53 20.29 -3.71
N VAL A 43 6.76 20.43 -2.40
CA VAL A 43 6.72 19.31 -1.45
C VAL A 43 5.31 18.71 -1.38
N LYS A 44 4.27 19.54 -1.46
CA LYS A 44 2.88 19.06 -1.52
C LYS A 44 2.62 18.23 -2.77
N GLN A 45 3.12 18.67 -3.94
CA GLN A 45 2.99 17.93 -5.20
C GLN A 45 3.73 16.59 -5.17
N GLU A 46 4.96 16.56 -4.64
CA GLU A 46 5.76 15.34 -4.53
C GLU A 46 5.06 14.29 -3.66
N LEU A 47 4.48 14.69 -2.52
CA LEU A 47 3.73 13.79 -1.64
C LEU A 47 2.42 13.30 -2.25
N GLU A 48 1.74 14.15 -3.03
CA GLU A 48 0.53 13.75 -3.75
C GLU A 48 0.85 12.70 -4.80
N ALA A 49 1.92 12.89 -5.56
CA ALA A 49 2.40 11.91 -6.55
C ALA A 49 2.78 10.58 -5.88
N GLU A 50 3.47 10.63 -4.74
CA GLU A 50 3.83 9.44 -3.96
C GLU A 50 2.57 8.69 -3.48
N LEU A 51 1.56 9.40 -2.95
CA LEU A 51 0.30 8.80 -2.55
C LEU A 51 -0.45 8.15 -3.70
N GLN A 52 -0.52 8.81 -4.85
CA GLN A 52 -1.17 8.25 -6.05
C GLN A 52 -0.48 6.96 -6.49
N LEU A 53 0.85 6.93 -6.46
CA LEU A 53 1.61 5.73 -6.78
C LEU A 53 1.32 4.61 -5.77
N LEU A 54 1.39 4.90 -4.48
CA LEU A 54 1.14 3.92 -3.43
C LEU A 54 -0.29 3.38 -3.46
N ASN A 55 -1.29 4.21 -3.78
CA ASN A 55 -2.67 3.76 -3.96
C ASN A 55 -2.78 2.76 -5.12
N LYS A 56 -2.13 3.02 -6.27
CA LYS A 56 -2.08 2.08 -7.39
C LYS A 56 -1.39 0.76 -7.02
N VAL A 57 -0.32 0.83 -6.21
CA VAL A 57 0.38 -0.36 -5.70
C VAL A 57 -0.52 -1.15 -4.76
N ALA A 58 -1.18 -0.49 -3.81
CA ALA A 58 -2.10 -1.12 -2.86
C ALA A 58 -3.25 -1.82 -3.59
N GLU A 59 -3.82 -1.18 -4.61
CA GLU A 59 -4.90 -1.78 -5.41
C GLU A 59 -4.44 -3.03 -6.17
N ARG A 60 -3.24 -3.02 -6.75
CA ARG A 60 -2.64 -4.21 -7.37
C ARG A 60 -2.38 -5.32 -6.35
N GLN A 61 -1.88 -4.98 -5.17
CA GLN A 61 -1.63 -5.95 -4.10
C GLN A 61 -2.95 -6.54 -3.56
N ALA A 62 -4.00 -5.74 -3.44
CA ALA A 62 -5.33 -6.22 -3.05
C ALA A 62 -5.88 -7.22 -4.07
N ARG A 63 -5.74 -6.96 -5.38
CA ARG A 63 -6.08 -7.93 -6.44
C ARG A 63 -5.31 -9.25 -6.30
N LEU A 64 -4.02 -9.20 -5.96
CA LEU A 64 -3.21 -10.41 -5.74
C LEU A 64 -3.66 -11.19 -4.50
N VAL A 65 -4.02 -10.49 -3.41
CA VAL A 65 -4.56 -11.13 -2.21
C VAL A 65 -5.86 -11.86 -2.53
N GLU A 66 -6.79 -11.22 -3.26
CA GLU A 66 -8.04 -11.88 -3.65
C GLU A 66 -7.80 -13.06 -4.58
N LEU A 67 -6.93 -12.93 -5.59
CA LEU A 67 -6.56 -14.04 -6.47
C LEU A 67 -6.03 -15.25 -5.67
N TYR A 68 -5.10 -15.02 -4.74
CA TYR A 68 -4.52 -16.10 -3.94
C TYR A 68 -5.50 -16.66 -2.91
N LYS A 69 -6.44 -15.87 -2.38
CA LYS A 69 -7.53 -16.38 -1.54
C LYS A 69 -8.45 -17.32 -2.33
N SER A 70 -8.81 -16.95 -3.57
CA SER A 70 -9.65 -17.78 -4.44
C SER A 70 -8.97 -19.07 -4.87
N SER A 71 -7.65 -19.08 -5.06
CA SER A 71 -6.87 -20.29 -5.40
C SER A 71 -6.60 -21.23 -4.21
N ASN A 72 -6.91 -20.82 -2.98
CA ASN A 72 -6.65 -21.61 -1.76
C ASN A 72 -7.91 -22.31 -1.20
N HIS A 73 -9.07 -22.14 -1.84
CA HIS A 73 -10.33 -22.81 -1.53
C HIS A 73 -10.50 -24.10 -2.34
#